data_AF-A0A3S2CIV1-F1
#
_entry.id   AF-A0A3S2CIV1-F1
#
_cell.length_a   1.000
_cell.length_b   1.000
_cell.length_c   1.000
_cell.angle_alpha   90.00
_cell.angle_beta   90.00
_cell.angle_gamma   90.00
#
_symmetry.space_group_name_H-M   'P 1'
#
loop_
_entity.id
_entity.type
_entity.pdbx_description
1 polymer ?
#
loop_
_entity_poly.entity_id
_entity_poly.type
_entity_poly.pdbx_seq_one_letter_code
_entity_poly.pdbx_strand_id
1 'polypeptide(L)'
;MSTLVATSAPEARSSQGFRVAMLLPGALVTLLLILFALGLVLFLAFRGNDGSLLGAGFTVANFVTVVSDPLYWTVTLRSLIIAALVTLATVVTAYP
;
A
#
# COMPACT_ATOMS: atom_id res chain seq x y z
N MET A 1 -33.17 42.23 -29.60
CA MET A 1 -32.38 41.10 -30.14
C MET A 1 -30.97 41.26 -29.57
N SER A 2 -30.79 40.87 -28.30
CA SER A 2 -29.57 41.13 -27.52
C SER A 2 -28.64 39.92 -27.59
N THR A 3 -27.50 40.09 -28.24
CA THR A 3 -26.43 39.10 -28.31
C THR A 3 -25.62 39.13 -27.02
N LEU A 4 -25.87 38.17 -26.13
CA LEU A 4 -24.98 37.88 -25.01
C LEU A 4 -23.71 37.25 -25.58
N VAL A 5 -22.63 38.03 -25.64
CA VAL A 5 -21.28 37.53 -25.84
C VAL A 5 -20.91 36.74 -24.60
N ALA A 6 -20.92 35.41 -24.72
CA ALA A 6 -20.33 34.53 -23.74
C ALA A 6 -18.81 34.77 -23.76
N THR A 7 -18.30 35.55 -22.80
CA THR A 7 -16.88 35.65 -22.57
C THR A 7 -16.43 34.26 -22.10
N SER A 8 -15.68 33.55 -22.95
CA SER A 8 -15.02 32.33 -22.55
C SER A 8 -14.02 32.70 -21.45
N ALA A 9 -14.28 32.28 -20.22
CA ALA A 9 -13.31 32.39 -19.13
C ALA A 9 -11.97 31.82 -19.60
N PRO A 10 -10.83 32.48 -19.31
CA PRO A 10 -9.55 31.96 -19.76
C PRO A 10 -9.40 30.59 -19.12
N GLU A 11 -9.41 29.55 -19.96
CA GLU A 11 -9.07 28.19 -19.57
C GLU A 11 -7.69 28.31 -18.92
N ALA A 12 -7.67 28.27 -17.59
CA ALA A 12 -6.45 28.42 -16.82
C ALA A 12 -5.57 27.24 -17.25
N ARG A 13 -4.67 27.53 -18.18
CA ARG A 13 -3.65 26.63 -18.69
C ARG A 13 -2.70 26.39 -17.53
N SER A 14 -3.16 25.68 -16.51
CA SER A 14 -2.34 25.22 -15.40
C SER A 14 -1.33 24.32 -16.09
N SER A 15 -0.13 24.85 -16.28
CA SER A 15 0.94 24.13 -16.94
C SER A 15 1.09 22.81 -16.21
N GLN A 16 1.11 21.71 -16.95
CA GLN A 16 1.29 20.38 -16.39
C GLN A 16 2.51 20.34 -15.44
N GLY A 17 3.54 21.15 -15.73
CA GLY A 17 4.68 21.39 -14.85
C GLY A 17 4.34 21.99 -13.47
N PHE A 18 3.41 22.94 -13.38
CA PHE A 18 2.96 23.50 -12.10
C PHE A 18 2.20 22.46 -11.25
N ARG A 19 1.33 21.66 -11.89
CA ARG A 19 0.63 20.56 -11.21
C ARG A 19 1.60 19.51 -10.68
N VAL A 20 2.57 19.10 -11.51
CA VAL A 20 3.61 18.15 -11.10
C VAL A 20 4.44 18.73 -9.96
N ALA A 21 4.90 19.98 -10.07
CA ALA A 21 5.69 20.61 -9.01
C ALA A 21 4.94 20.71 -7.67
N MET A 22 3.61 20.91 -7.69
CA MET A 22 2.80 20.91 -6.47
C MET A 22 2.63 19.52 -5.86
N LEU A 23 2.50 18.47 -6.67
CA LEU A 23 2.29 17.09 -6.18
C LEU A 23 3.60 16.38 -5.82
N LEU A 24 4.71 16.79 -6.45
CA LEU A 24 5.99 16.11 -6.37
C LEU A 24 6.52 15.98 -4.93
N PRO A 25 6.52 17.01 -4.06
CA PRO A 25 7.05 16.88 -2.71
C PRO A 25 6.27 15.86 -1.87
N GLY A 26 4.93 15.90 -1.94
CA GLY A 26 4.07 14.96 -1.23
C GLY A 26 4.26 13.54 -1.75
N ALA A 27 4.24 13.36 -3.08
CA ALA A 27 4.44 12.06 -3.72
C ALA A 27 5.83 11.47 -3.43
N LEU A 28 6.88 12.30 -3.41
CA LEU A 28 8.23 11.85 -3.07
C LEU A 28 8.33 11.40 -1.62
N VAL A 29 7.80 12.17 -0.68
CA VAL A 29 7.86 11.80 0.75
C VAL A 29 7.07 10.52 0.99
N THR A 30 5.84 10.40 0.46
CA THR A 30 5.04 9.19 0.64
C THR A 30 5.71 7.97 0.01
N LEU A 31 6.24 8.11 -1.21
CA LEU A 31 6.95 7.03 -1.88
C LEU A 31 8.20 6.61 -1.11
N LEU A 32 9.03 7.56 -0.66
CA LEU A 32 10.24 7.27 0.10
C LEU A 32 9.92 6.56 1.41
N LEU A 33 8.90 7.00 2.15
CA LEU A 33 8.50 6.36 3.40
C LEU A 33 7.97 4.94 3.18
N ILE A 34 7.17 4.71 2.14
CA ILE A 34 6.68 3.38 1.78
C ILE A 34 7.85 2.47 1.40
N LEU A 35 8.76 2.93 0.53
CA LEU A 35 9.92 2.16 0.10
C LEU A 35 10.87 1.87 1.26
N PHE A 36 11.07 2.83 2.17
CA PHE A 36 11.88 2.64 3.35
C PHE A 36 11.29 1.56 4.27
N ALA A 37 9.99 1.64 4.57
CA ALA A 37 9.31 0.65 5.40
C ALA A 37 9.34 -0.75 4.76
N LEU A 38 9.06 -0.86 3.47
CA LEU A 38 9.15 -2.13 2.74
C LEU A 38 10.57 -2.67 2.70
N GLY A 39 11.57 -1.81 2.48
CA GLY A 39 12.98 -2.17 2.51
C GLY A 39 13.39 -2.74 3.86
N LEU A 40 12.95 -2.12 4.97
CA LEU A 40 13.18 -2.65 6.32
C LEU A 40 12.49 -4.00 6.54
N VAL A 41 11.23 -4.14 6.14
CA VAL A 41 10.49 -5.41 6.27
C VAL A 41 11.20 -6.53 5.51
N LEU A 42 11.62 -6.28 4.27
CA LEU A 42 12.38 -7.25 3.48
C LEU A 42 13.72 -7.58 4.14
N PHE A 43 14.47 -6.55 4.56
CA PHE A 43 15.74 -6.75 5.25
C PHE A 43 15.59 -7.61 6.51
N LEU A 44 14.56 -7.35 7.34
CA LEU A 44 14.26 -8.15 8.53
C LEU A 44 13.77 -9.56 8.17
N ALA A 45 13.02 -9.74 7.10
CA ALA A 45 12.52 -11.05 6.68
C ALA A 45 13.66 -12.02 6.36
N PHE A 46 14.75 -11.53 5.78
CA PHE A 46 15.96 -12.30 5.50
C PHE A 46 16.97 -12.32 6.65
N ARG A 47 16.67 -11.68 7.77
CA ARG A 47 17.57 -11.63 8.92
C ARG A 47 17.21 -12.72 9.92
N GLY A 48 18.21 -13.31 10.58
CA GLY A 48 17.99 -14.22 11.71
C GLY A 48 17.05 -13.62 12.76
N ASN A 49 15.94 -14.30 13.04
CA ASN A 49 14.96 -13.89 14.03
C ASN A 49 15.26 -14.54 15.40
N ASP A 50 16.35 -14.09 16.03
CA ASP A 50 16.89 -14.62 17.29
C ASP A 50 16.55 -13.73 18.51
N GLY A 51 15.68 -12.74 18.34
CA GLY A 51 15.34 -11.75 19.38
C GLY A 51 16.46 -10.72 19.63
N SER A 52 17.60 -10.83 18.93
CA SER A 52 18.70 -9.88 19.02
C SER A 52 18.59 -8.81 17.92
N LEU A 53 18.64 -7.53 18.32
CA LEU A 53 18.63 -6.41 17.36
C LEU A 53 19.90 -6.35 16.50
N LEU A 54 20.96 -7.07 16.87
CA LEU A 54 22.29 -7.08 16.22
C LEU A 54 22.73 -8.49 15.76
N GLY A 55 21.86 -9.51 15.81
CA GLY A 55 22.13 -10.83 15.23
C GLY A 55 22.37 -10.73 13.72
N ALA A 56 23.61 -10.94 13.29
CA ALA A 56 24.09 -10.68 11.93
C ALA A 56 24.17 -11.99 11.14
N GLY A 57 23.07 -12.35 10.48
CA GLY A 57 23.05 -13.48 9.57
C GLY A 57 21.93 -13.35 8.56
N PHE A 58 22.26 -13.43 7.27
CA PHE A 58 21.29 -13.63 6.20
C PHE A 58 20.76 -15.07 6.30
N THR A 59 19.45 -15.25 6.32
CA THR A 59 18.79 -16.55 6.43
C THR A 59 17.46 -16.57 5.71
N VAL A 60 17.06 -17.75 5.26
CA VAL A 60 15.72 -18.04 4.73
C VAL A 60 14.87 -18.84 5.70
N ALA A 61 15.40 -19.14 6.89
CA ALA A 61 14.72 -19.98 7.90
C ALA A 61 13.36 -19.40 8.31
N ASN A 62 13.22 -18.08 8.38
CA ASN A 62 11.94 -17.42 8.71
C ASN A 62 10.82 -17.81 7.74
N PHE A 63 11.12 -17.88 6.44
CA PHE A 63 10.14 -18.28 5.43
C PHE A 63 9.76 -19.75 5.58
N VAL A 64 10.74 -20.62 5.87
CA VAL A 64 10.48 -22.04 6.13
C VAL A 64 9.59 -22.19 7.36
N THR A 65 9.85 -21.46 8.44
CA THR A 65 9.02 -21.47 9.65
C THR A 65 7.59 -21.07 9.33
N VAL A 66 7.38 -19.95 8.64
CA VAL A 66 6.03 -19.46 8.28
C VAL A 66 5.25 -20.48 7.43
N VAL A 67 5.93 -21.17 6.50
CA VAL A 67 5.29 -22.13 5.60
C VAL A 67 5.04 -23.48 6.27
N SER A 68 5.91 -23.90 7.19
CA SER A 68 5.84 -25.23 7.81
C SER A 68 5.06 -25.28 9.12
N ASP A 69 4.93 -24.16 9.83
CA ASP A 69 4.26 -24.10 11.12
C ASP A 69 2.71 -24.01 10.96
N PRO A 70 1.97 -25.01 11.48
CA PRO A 70 0.50 -25.06 11.37
C PRO A 70 -0.22 -23.87 12.02
N LEU A 71 0.39 -23.22 13.02
CA LEU A 71 -0.23 -22.08 13.70
C LEU A 71 -0.36 -20.88 12.76
N TYR A 72 0.69 -20.55 12.01
CA TYR A 72 0.67 -19.46 11.04
C TYR A 72 -0.41 -19.71 9.97
N TRP A 73 -0.53 -20.93 9.47
CA TRP A 73 -1.57 -21.30 8.52
C TRP A 73 -2.98 -21.20 9.10
N THR A 74 -3.18 -21.67 10.33
CA THR A 74 -4.48 -21.62 11.00
C THR A 74 -4.97 -20.18 11.13
N VAL A 75 -4.10 -19.27 11.57
CA VAL A 75 -4.45 -17.85 11.71
C VAL A 75 -4.65 -17.18 10.35
N THR A 76 -3.78 -17.46 9.38
CA THR A 76 -3.85 -16.88 8.03
C THR A 76 -5.14 -17.29 7.32
N LEU A 77 -5.49 -18.58 7.32
CA LEU A 77 -6.70 -19.08 6.68
C LEU A 77 -7.97 -18.58 7.35
N ARG A 78 -8.01 -18.53 8.69
CA ARG A 78 -9.15 -17.96 9.42
C ARG A 78 -9.37 -16.50 9.04
N SER A 79 -8.30 -15.70 9.01
CA SER A 79 -8.36 -14.29 8.62
C SER A 79 -8.81 -14.13 7.17
N LEU A 80 -8.31 -14.97 6.27
CA LEU A 80 -8.68 -14.96 4.86
C LEU A 80 -10.16 -15.29 4.64
N ILE A 81 -10.67 -16.32 5.33
CA ILE A 81 -12.09 -16.71 5.26
C ILE A 81 -12.96 -15.57 5.77
N ILE A 82 -12.61 -14.95 6.90
CA ILE A 82 -13.37 -13.83 7.45
C ILE A 82 -13.37 -12.66 6.46
N ALA A 83 -12.20 -12.29 5.91
CA ALA A 83 -12.10 -11.22 4.93
C ALA A 83 -12.98 -11.50 3.70
N ALA A 84 -12.95 -12.72 3.16
CA ALA A 84 -13.76 -13.11 2.01
C ALA A 84 -15.27 -13.06 2.31
N LEU A 85 -15.69 -13.58 3.46
CA LEU A 85 -17.09 -13.55 3.89
C LEU A 85 -17.58 -12.11 4.09
N VAL A 86 -16.77 -11.27 4.71
CA VAL A 86 -17.08 -9.85 4.90
C VAL A 86 -17.21 -9.14 3.55
N THR A 87 -16.25 -9.34 2.64
CA THR A 87 -16.34 -8.79 1.29
C THR A 87 -17.62 -9.23 0.58
N LEU A 88 -17.95 -10.53 0.61
CA LEU A 88 -19.17 -11.04 -0.02
C LEU A 88 -20.42 -10.42 0.60
N ALA A 89 -20.52 -10.39 1.93
CA ALA A 89 -21.64 -9.80 2.63
C ALA A 89 -21.81 -8.31 2.28
N THR A 90 -20.71 -7.55 2.18
CA THR A 90 -20.77 -6.14 1.79
C THR A 90 -21.27 -5.95 0.36
N VAL A 91 -20.85 -6.79 -0.59
CA VAL A 91 -21.30 -6.71 -1.97
C VAL A 91 -22.78 -7.08 -2.09
N VAL A 92 -23.20 -8.20 -1.49
CA VAL A 92 -24.60 -8.66 -1.53
C VAL A 92 -25.53 -7.64 -0.87
N THR A 93 -25.11 -7.02 0.23
CA THR A 93 -25.94 -6.02 0.92
C THR A 93 -25.98 -4.69 0.16
N ALA A 94 -24.90 -4.30 -0.51
CA ALA A 94 -24.83 -3.05 -1.27
C ALA A 94 -25.54 -3.13 -2.63
N TYR A 95 -25.56 -4.30 -3.25
CA TYR A 95 -26.14 -4.56 -4.58
C TYR A 95 -27.03 -5.82 -4.55
N PRO A 96 -28.24 -5.74 -3.94
CA PRO A 96 -29.14 -6.88 -3.82
C PRO A 96 -29.74 -7.32 -5.16
#